data_AF-A0A078M9E8-F1
#
_entry.id   AF-A0A078M9E8-F1
#
_cell.length_a   1.000
_cell.length_b   1.000
_cell.length_c   1.000
_cell.angle_alpha   90.00
_cell.angle_beta   90.00
_cell.angle_gamma   90.00
#
_symmetry.space_group_name_H-M   'P 1'
#
loop_
_entity.id
_entity.type
_entity.pdbx_description
1 polymer ?
#
loop_
_entity_poly.entity_id
_entity_poly.type
_entity_poly.pdbx_seq_one_letter_code
_entity_poly.pdbx_strand_id
1 'polypeptide(L)'
;MNKKWFKIIAISAIITFGLGIYNAFFGNPFSKVLATTTATHYVEATYPNEAITITAQAHDITTGGYNFTATIDGQAYPMVIGGFWGNKIKRDGIYEARLDEPMMTKLGAEASQQMGNWLSAMPVKHIETYLEVTKGEHEPHTTWSVDFEPNHPLVAFITLDASAMTLEQFTQFAEDAKAEMAKQKLSYEYISLTAEVNKKGEEPHVVYATGFSPIDKKIKVKKFES
;
A
#
# COMPACT_ATOMS: atom_id res chain seq x y z
N MET A 1 -14.86 -16.50 -43.41
CA MET A 1 -15.75 -15.59 -42.66
C MET A 1 -16.45 -14.65 -43.63
N ASN A 2 -17.78 -14.55 -43.59
CA ASN A 2 -18.54 -13.70 -44.52
C ASN A 2 -18.13 -12.22 -44.35
N LYS A 3 -17.90 -11.49 -45.45
CA LYS A 3 -17.46 -10.08 -45.45
C LYS A 3 -18.36 -9.17 -44.60
N LYS A 4 -19.65 -9.50 -44.48
CA LYS A 4 -20.59 -8.79 -43.59
C LYS A 4 -20.25 -8.97 -42.10
N TRP A 5 -19.93 -10.20 -41.70
CA TRP A 5 -19.55 -10.52 -40.32
C TRP A 5 -18.20 -9.92 -39.93
N PHE A 6 -17.23 -9.90 -40.84
CA PHE A 6 -15.95 -9.22 -40.61
C PHE A 6 -16.15 -7.71 -40.36
N LYS A 7 -17.01 -7.04 -41.13
CA LYS A 7 -17.34 -5.61 -40.93
C LYS A 7 -18.01 -5.36 -39.58
N ILE A 8 -18.95 -6.21 -39.18
CA ILE A 8 -19.63 -6.09 -37.87
C ILE A 8 -18.63 -6.25 -36.72
N ILE A 9 -17.76 -7.26 -36.78
CA ILE A 9 -16.73 -7.48 -35.77
C ILE A 9 -15.75 -6.30 -35.70
N ALA A 10 -15.30 -5.79 -36.85
CA ALA A 10 -14.40 -4.65 -36.91
C ALA A 10 -15.03 -3.37 -36.32
N ILE A 11 -16.30 -3.09 -36.65
CA ILE A 11 -17.03 -1.95 -36.08
C ILE A 11 -17.22 -2.12 -34.56
N SER A 12 -17.59 -3.32 -34.12
CA SER A 12 -17.75 -3.63 -32.69
C SER A 12 -16.43 -3.46 -31.93
N ALA A 13 -15.31 -3.89 -32.50
CA ALA A 13 -13.98 -3.70 -31.92
C ALA A 13 -13.61 -2.22 -31.81
N ILE A 14 -13.89 -1.41 -32.83
CA ILE A 14 -13.63 0.04 -32.82
C ILE A 14 -14.51 0.74 -31.77
N ILE A 15 -15.80 0.40 -31.69
CA ILE A 15 -16.70 0.97 -30.69
C ILE A 15 -16.25 0.59 -29.28
N THR A 16 -15.92 -0.69 -29.05
CA THR A 16 -15.46 -1.18 -27.75
C THR A 16 -14.14 -0.52 -27.35
N PHE A 17 -13.22 -0.37 -28.29
CA PHE A 17 -11.94 0.31 -28.06
C PHE A 17 -12.13 1.80 -27.77
N GLY A 18 -12.98 2.50 -28.54
CA GLY A 18 -13.30 3.90 -28.31
C GLY A 18 -13.99 4.14 -26.97
N LEU A 19 -14.95 3.29 -26.59
CA LEU A 19 -15.57 3.30 -25.26
C LEU A 19 -14.55 2.97 -24.16
N GLY A 20 -13.62 2.05 -24.42
CA GLY A 20 -12.54 1.71 -23.50
C GLY A 20 -11.61 2.90 -23.24
N ILE A 21 -11.21 3.63 -24.29
CA ILE A 21 -10.42 4.87 -24.18
C ILE A 21 -11.23 5.92 -23.42
N TYR A 22 -12.47 6.18 -23.81
CA TYR A 22 -13.31 7.17 -23.14
C TYR A 22 -13.47 6.86 -21.65
N ASN A 23 -13.74 5.60 -21.29
CA ASN A 23 -13.85 5.16 -19.91
C ASN A 23 -12.51 5.28 -19.15
N ALA A 24 -11.38 5.00 -19.79
CA ALA A 24 -10.06 5.13 -19.16
C ALA A 24 -9.71 6.60 -18.83
N PHE A 25 -10.07 7.54 -19.69
CA PHE A 25 -9.76 8.97 -19.50
C PHE A 25 -10.80 9.72 -18.68
N PHE A 26 -12.10 9.48 -18.91
CA PHE A 26 -13.19 10.26 -18.32
C PHE A 26 -13.95 9.51 -17.23
N GLY A 27 -13.67 8.22 -17.05
CA GLY A 27 -14.43 7.34 -16.16
C GLY A 27 -15.83 7.04 -16.70
N ASN A 28 -16.48 6.05 -16.10
CA ASN A 28 -17.89 5.75 -16.35
C ASN A 28 -18.77 6.66 -15.46
N PRO A 29 -19.77 7.39 -16.01
CA PRO A 29 -20.72 8.18 -15.22
C PRO A 29 -21.33 7.44 -14.02
N PHE A 30 -21.60 6.13 -14.17
CA PHE A 30 -22.08 5.29 -13.08
C PHE A 30 -21.06 5.16 -11.95
N SER A 31 -19.80 4.87 -12.28
CA SER A 31 -18.72 4.77 -11.30
C SER A 31 -18.45 6.12 -10.62
N LYS A 32 -18.66 7.26 -11.31
CA LYS A 32 -18.56 8.59 -10.69
C LYS A 32 -19.63 8.81 -9.61
N VAL A 33 -20.87 8.40 -9.87
CA VAL A 33 -21.98 8.49 -8.89
C VAL A 33 -21.69 7.59 -7.68
N LEU A 34 -21.22 6.37 -7.91
CA LEU A 34 -20.82 5.45 -6.83
C LEU A 34 -19.64 6.00 -6.03
N ALA A 35 -18.63 6.57 -6.68
CA ALA A 35 -17.50 7.19 -6.01
C ALA A 35 -17.92 8.37 -5.14
N THR A 36 -18.85 9.20 -5.63
CA THR A 36 -19.39 10.32 -4.85
C THR A 36 -20.14 9.80 -3.62
N THR A 37 -21.01 8.80 -3.80
CA THR A 37 -21.75 8.17 -2.68
C THR A 37 -20.79 7.56 -1.66
N THR A 38 -19.75 6.86 -2.14
CA THR A 38 -18.73 6.25 -1.30
C THR A 38 -17.96 7.30 -0.50
N ALA A 39 -17.54 8.39 -1.13
CA ALA A 39 -16.84 9.49 -0.45
C ALA A 39 -17.72 10.12 0.63
N THR A 40 -18.97 10.46 0.31
CA THR A 40 -19.91 11.04 1.26
C THR A 40 -20.15 10.12 2.46
N HIS A 41 -20.53 8.87 2.23
CA HIS A 41 -20.79 7.92 3.31
C HIS A 41 -19.55 7.64 4.15
N TYR A 42 -18.37 7.55 3.54
CA TYR A 42 -17.13 7.35 4.27
C TYR A 42 -16.84 8.51 5.22
N VAL A 43 -16.99 9.75 4.73
CA VAL A 43 -16.75 10.96 5.51
C VAL A 43 -17.75 11.09 6.65
N GLU A 44 -19.03 10.86 6.38
CA GLU A 44 -20.09 10.87 7.41
C GLU A 44 -19.86 9.81 8.49
N ALA A 45 -19.39 8.63 8.10
CA ALA A 45 -19.11 7.53 9.03
C ALA A 45 -17.81 7.74 9.83
N THR A 46 -16.77 8.29 9.21
CA THR A 46 -15.43 8.42 9.79
C THR A 46 -15.30 9.70 10.63
N TYR A 47 -15.97 10.78 10.22
CA TYR A 47 -15.91 12.10 10.84
C TYR A 47 -17.32 12.65 11.18
N PRO A 48 -18.13 11.94 11.99
CA PRO A 48 -19.55 12.26 12.18
C PRO A 48 -19.80 13.61 12.87
N ASN A 49 -18.78 14.18 13.54
CA ASN A 49 -18.87 15.43 14.28
C ASN A 49 -18.30 16.63 13.51
N GLU A 50 -17.93 16.45 12.24
CA GLU A 50 -17.29 17.48 11.43
C GLU A 50 -18.19 17.90 10.28
N ALA A 51 -18.28 19.21 10.04
CA ALA A 51 -19.05 19.75 8.91
C ALA A 51 -18.20 19.70 7.64
N ILE A 52 -18.16 18.54 6.99
CA ILE A 52 -17.28 18.30 5.84
C ILE A 52 -18.06 18.45 4.54
N THR A 53 -17.57 19.32 3.65
CA THR A 53 -18.11 19.44 2.28
C THR A 53 -17.25 18.67 1.29
N ILE A 54 -17.85 17.73 0.55
CA ILE A 54 -17.17 16.96 -0.49
C ILE A 54 -17.48 17.54 -1.87
N THR A 55 -16.43 17.93 -2.61
CA THR A 55 -16.54 18.41 -3.99
C THR A 55 -15.84 17.45 -4.93
N ALA A 56 -16.58 16.92 -5.92
CA ALA A 56 -16.02 16.07 -6.96
C ALA A 56 -15.22 16.90 -7.97
N GLN A 57 -14.03 16.43 -8.32
CA GLN A 57 -13.21 17.04 -9.37
C GLN A 57 -13.37 16.24 -10.67
N ALA A 58 -12.34 15.49 -11.07
CA ALA A 58 -12.32 14.67 -12.27
C ALA A 58 -11.84 13.23 -11.95
N HIS A 59 -12.10 12.32 -12.88
CA HIS A 59 -11.40 11.05 -12.92
C HIS A 59 -9.95 11.29 -13.34
N ASP A 60 -9.01 10.66 -12.67
CA ASP A 60 -7.59 10.77 -12.98
C ASP A 60 -7.00 9.37 -13.13
N ILE A 61 -6.52 9.09 -14.34
CA ILE A 61 -5.92 7.80 -14.67
C ILE A 61 -4.60 7.58 -13.91
N THR A 62 -3.90 8.66 -13.54
CA THR A 62 -2.63 8.59 -12.82
C THR A 62 -2.82 8.20 -11.35
N THR A 63 -3.89 8.67 -10.71
CA THR A 63 -4.29 8.22 -9.36
C THR A 63 -5.12 6.93 -9.41
N GLY A 64 -5.57 6.56 -10.62
CA GLY A 64 -6.37 5.37 -10.90
C GLY A 64 -7.72 5.43 -10.17
N GLY A 65 -8.35 6.60 -10.12
CA GLY A 65 -9.56 6.83 -9.33
C GLY A 65 -10.22 8.18 -9.61
N TYR A 66 -11.31 8.43 -8.89
CA TYR A 66 -12.00 9.72 -8.87
C TYR A 66 -11.42 10.59 -7.76
N ASN A 67 -11.00 11.80 -8.11
CA ASN A 67 -10.47 12.76 -7.17
C ASN A 67 -11.59 13.63 -6.60
N PHE A 68 -11.52 13.86 -5.29
CA PHE A 68 -12.42 14.71 -4.53
C PHE A 68 -11.61 15.67 -3.66
N THR A 69 -12.27 16.73 -3.22
CA THR A 69 -11.77 17.62 -2.18
C THR A 69 -12.75 17.61 -1.02
N ALA A 70 -12.26 17.25 0.16
CA ALA A 70 -12.96 17.46 1.42
C ALA A 70 -12.58 18.82 1.97
N THR A 71 -13.56 19.62 2.36
CA THR A 71 -13.33 20.93 2.96
C THR A 71 -13.84 20.95 4.40
N ILE A 72 -12.96 21.31 5.34
CA ILE A 72 -13.23 21.43 6.78
C ILE A 72 -12.74 22.80 7.20
N ASP A 73 -13.61 23.64 7.77
CA ASP A 73 -13.26 25.00 8.23
C ASP A 73 -12.49 25.84 7.20
N GLY A 74 -12.84 25.68 5.92
CA GLY A 74 -12.20 26.38 4.79
C GLY A 74 -10.86 25.77 4.32
N GLN A 75 -10.36 24.73 4.97
CA GLN A 75 -9.16 24.00 4.56
C GLN A 75 -9.53 22.82 3.65
N ALA A 76 -8.80 22.67 2.55
CA ALA A 76 -9.06 21.68 1.51
C ALA A 76 -8.10 20.49 1.62
N TYR A 77 -8.66 19.30 1.66
CA TYR A 77 -7.96 18.03 1.78
C TYR A 77 -8.24 17.15 0.56
N PRO A 78 -7.21 16.60 -0.09
CA PRO A 78 -7.39 15.71 -1.23
C PRO A 78 -7.96 14.36 -0.78
N MET A 79 -8.90 13.82 -1.55
CA MET A 79 -9.42 12.48 -1.36
C MET A 79 -9.43 11.75 -2.71
N VAL A 80 -9.15 10.44 -2.68
CA VAL A 80 -9.16 9.61 -3.89
C VAL A 80 -10.02 8.38 -3.63
N ILE A 81 -11.04 8.18 -4.47
CA ILE A 81 -11.87 6.98 -4.48
C ILE A 81 -11.50 6.14 -5.70
N GLY A 82 -11.06 4.91 -5.46
CA GLY A 82 -10.71 3.95 -6.50
C GLY A 82 -11.56 2.68 -6.47
N GLY A 83 -11.02 1.63 -7.07
CA GLY A 83 -11.70 0.35 -7.27
C GLY A 83 -12.46 0.32 -8.59
N PHE A 84 -12.75 -0.90 -9.08
CA PHE A 84 -13.37 -1.11 -10.39
C PHE A 84 -14.73 -0.40 -10.54
N TRP A 85 -15.41 -0.12 -9.42
CA TRP A 85 -16.69 0.59 -9.36
C TRP A 85 -16.63 1.92 -8.60
N GLY A 86 -15.45 2.40 -8.19
CA GLY A 86 -15.36 3.61 -7.35
C GLY A 86 -15.88 3.38 -5.92
N ASN A 87 -15.59 2.24 -5.31
CA ASN A 87 -16.14 1.82 -4.03
C ASN A 87 -15.09 1.66 -2.91
N LYS A 88 -13.85 2.08 -3.15
CA LYS A 88 -12.76 1.96 -2.17
C LYS A 88 -12.07 3.30 -1.96
N ILE A 89 -11.91 3.72 -0.70
CA ILE A 89 -11.02 4.83 -0.35
C ILE A 89 -9.59 4.42 -0.66
N LYS A 90 -8.91 5.20 -1.50
CA LYS A 90 -7.48 5.06 -1.79
C LYS A 90 -6.64 6.07 -1.02
N ARG A 91 -7.23 7.24 -0.74
CA ARG A 91 -6.53 8.34 -0.08
C ARG A 91 -7.54 9.16 0.73
N ASP A 92 -7.17 9.45 1.97
CA ASP A 92 -7.86 10.39 2.83
C ASP A 92 -6.87 11.44 3.35
N GLY A 93 -6.88 12.63 2.73
CA GLY A 93 -6.02 13.73 3.10
C GLY A 93 -6.32 14.35 4.47
N ILE A 94 -7.52 14.14 5.02
CA ILE A 94 -7.87 14.61 6.37
C ILE A 94 -7.09 13.78 7.38
N TYR A 95 -7.15 12.46 7.22
CA TYR A 95 -6.40 11.51 8.05
C TYR A 95 -4.89 11.73 7.91
N GLU A 96 -4.36 11.86 6.69
CA GLU A 96 -2.93 12.14 6.45
C GLU A 96 -2.46 13.42 7.19
N ALA A 97 -3.25 14.49 7.19
CA ALA A 97 -2.88 15.73 7.89
C ALA A 97 -2.83 15.58 9.43
N ARG A 98 -3.52 14.57 9.96
CA ARG A 98 -3.58 14.24 11.39
C ARG A 98 -2.46 13.28 11.81
N LEU A 99 -1.70 12.71 10.89
CA LEU A 99 -0.56 11.85 11.21
C LEU A 99 0.52 12.60 12.01
N ASP A 100 1.10 11.90 12.99
CA ASP A 100 2.23 12.35 13.82
C ASP A 100 3.54 11.78 13.28
N GLU A 101 4.03 12.38 12.19
CA GLU A 101 5.26 11.95 11.49
C GLU A 101 6.49 11.80 12.43
N PRO A 102 6.75 12.72 13.38
CA PRO A 102 7.83 12.52 14.36
C PRO A 102 7.67 11.26 15.22
N MET A 103 6.47 11.01 15.74
CA MET A 103 6.20 9.82 16.55
C MET A 103 6.30 8.55 15.69
N MET A 104 5.72 8.55 14.49
CA MET A 104 5.79 7.43 13.54
C MET A 104 7.25 7.08 13.20
N THR A 105 8.07 8.09 12.91
CA THR A 105 9.51 7.91 12.63
C THR A 105 10.22 7.27 13.83
N LYS A 106 9.98 7.77 15.04
CA LYS A 106 10.59 7.25 16.28
C LYS A 106 10.18 5.80 16.51
N LEU A 107 8.88 5.51 16.54
CA LEU A 107 8.35 4.18 16.83
C LEU A 107 8.73 3.18 15.73
N GLY A 108 8.76 3.60 14.47
CA GLY A 108 9.24 2.80 13.35
C GLY A 108 10.73 2.45 13.50
N ALA A 109 11.57 3.39 13.95
CA ALA A 109 12.97 3.08 14.23
C ALA A 109 13.14 2.07 15.38
N GLU A 110 12.35 2.21 16.45
CA GLU A 110 12.34 1.28 17.58
C GLU A 110 11.88 -0.13 17.17
N ALA A 111 10.81 -0.23 16.37
CA ALA A 111 10.31 -1.48 15.82
C ALA A 111 11.31 -2.13 14.85
N SER A 112 11.92 -1.35 13.95
CA SER A 112 13.01 -1.81 13.07
C SER A 112 14.18 -2.40 13.85
N GLN A 113 14.60 -1.72 14.92
CA GLN A 113 15.68 -2.21 15.78
C GLN A 113 15.30 -3.54 16.44
N GLN A 114 14.08 -3.65 16.98
CA GLN A 114 13.63 -4.89 17.61
C GLN A 114 13.52 -6.04 16.60
N MET A 115 12.98 -5.79 15.40
CA MET A 115 12.95 -6.78 14.33
C MET A 115 14.35 -7.22 13.92
N GLY A 116 15.31 -6.29 13.88
CA GLY A 116 16.72 -6.60 13.63
C GLY A 116 17.30 -7.56 14.67
N ASN A 117 16.93 -7.40 15.94
CA ASN A 117 17.35 -8.31 17.01
C ASN A 117 16.79 -9.72 16.80
N TRP A 118 15.51 -9.85 16.43
CA TRP A 118 14.86 -11.13 16.16
C TRP A 118 15.46 -11.85 14.95
N LEU A 119 15.90 -11.09 13.94
CA LEU A 119 16.47 -11.61 12.69
C LEU A 119 18.01 -11.59 12.65
N SER A 120 18.65 -11.38 13.80
CA SER A 120 20.11 -11.18 13.93
C SER A 120 20.96 -12.36 13.45
N ALA A 121 20.40 -13.57 13.41
CA ALA A 121 21.07 -14.76 12.87
C ALA A 121 21.20 -14.75 11.34
N MET A 122 20.65 -13.74 10.67
CA MET A 122 20.47 -13.70 9.23
C MET A 122 21.16 -12.47 8.60
N PRO A 123 21.49 -12.48 7.28
CA PRO A 123 22.28 -11.43 6.63
C PRO A 123 21.42 -10.21 6.26
N VAL A 124 20.75 -9.63 7.25
CA VAL A 124 19.93 -8.43 7.11
C VAL A 124 20.83 -7.21 6.95
N LYS A 125 20.66 -6.47 5.84
CA LYS A 125 21.32 -5.18 5.61
C LYS A 125 20.53 -4.03 6.22
N HIS A 126 19.22 -4.06 6.04
CA HIS A 126 18.34 -2.97 6.44
C HIS A 126 16.94 -3.47 6.78
N ILE A 127 16.32 -2.84 7.77
CA ILE A 127 14.91 -3.00 8.11
C ILE A 127 14.33 -1.61 8.30
N GLU A 128 13.32 -1.31 7.49
CA GLU A 128 12.47 -0.13 7.67
C GLU A 128 11.08 -0.61 8.07
N THR A 129 10.52 -0.02 9.11
CA THR A 129 9.14 -0.29 9.50
C THR A 129 8.35 1.00 9.51
N TYR A 130 7.10 0.87 9.11
CA TYR A 130 6.14 1.94 9.03
C TYR A 130 4.91 1.57 9.85
N LEU A 131 4.46 2.52 10.65
CA LEU A 131 3.25 2.46 11.43
C LEU A 131 2.63 3.84 11.41
N GLU A 132 1.30 3.88 11.43
CA GLU A 132 0.56 5.14 11.42
C GLU A 132 0.06 5.44 12.83
N VAL A 133 0.31 6.67 13.25
CA VAL A 133 -0.14 7.23 14.53
C VAL A 133 -0.70 8.62 14.27
N THR A 134 -1.87 8.94 14.80
CA THR A 134 -2.40 10.31 14.73
C THR A 134 -2.02 11.15 15.94
N LYS A 135 -1.95 12.46 15.72
CA LYS A 135 -1.55 13.45 16.72
C LYS A 135 -2.50 13.41 17.93
N GLY A 136 -1.91 13.27 19.11
CA GLY A 136 -2.62 13.38 20.39
C GLY A 136 -3.27 12.08 20.87
N GLU A 137 -3.19 10.98 20.13
CA GLU A 137 -3.68 9.67 20.60
C GLU A 137 -2.75 9.01 21.63
N HIS A 138 -1.46 9.35 21.60
CA HIS A 138 -0.46 8.79 22.52
C HIS A 138 0.39 9.87 23.17
N GLU A 139 0.93 9.55 24.35
CA GLU A 139 1.84 10.41 25.08
C GLU A 139 3.14 10.64 24.27
N PRO A 140 3.75 11.84 24.29
CA PRO A 140 4.95 12.15 23.50
C PRO A 140 6.16 11.21 23.73
N HIS A 141 6.22 10.59 24.91
CA HIS A 141 7.31 9.69 25.30
C HIS A 141 7.00 8.21 25.11
N THR A 142 5.86 7.87 24.49
CA THR A 142 5.48 6.48 24.17
C THR A 142 6.59 5.78 23.41
N THR A 143 6.91 4.56 23.82
CA THR A 143 7.88 3.68 23.18
C THR A 143 7.17 2.52 22.53
N TRP A 144 7.71 2.04 21.42
CA TRP A 144 7.17 0.91 20.71
C TRP A 144 7.35 -0.39 21.52
N SER A 145 6.36 -1.27 21.40
CA SER A 145 6.41 -2.64 21.90
C SER A 145 5.51 -3.51 21.02
N VAL A 146 5.56 -4.84 21.19
CA VAL A 146 4.70 -5.76 20.42
C VAL A 146 3.21 -5.56 20.70
N ASP A 147 2.89 -5.02 21.88
CA ASP A 147 1.54 -4.72 22.31
C ASP A 147 1.13 -3.27 21.97
N PHE A 148 1.98 -2.49 21.28
CA PHE A 148 1.62 -1.17 20.81
C PHE A 148 0.54 -1.27 19.72
N GLU A 149 -0.52 -0.47 19.86
CA GLU A 149 -1.67 -0.45 18.95
C GLU A 149 -1.63 0.79 18.06
N PRO A 150 -1.00 0.73 16.87
CA PRO A 150 -1.05 1.80 15.87
C PRO A 150 -2.45 1.90 15.24
N ASN A 151 -2.74 3.00 14.53
CA ASN A 151 -3.99 3.17 13.79
C ASN A 151 -4.19 2.08 12.72
N HIS A 152 -3.07 1.59 12.15
CA HIS A 152 -3.04 0.47 11.21
C HIS A 152 -1.91 -0.51 11.54
N PRO A 153 -2.08 -1.82 11.30
CA PRO A 153 -1.03 -2.80 11.55
C PRO A 153 0.27 -2.44 10.80
N LEU A 154 1.41 -2.73 11.43
CA LEU A 154 2.73 -2.36 10.91
C LEU A 154 3.00 -2.92 9.51
N VAL A 155 3.72 -2.16 8.70
CA VAL A 155 4.32 -2.61 7.44
C VAL A 155 5.84 -2.59 7.58
N ALA A 156 6.54 -3.60 7.06
CA ALA A 156 8.00 -3.62 7.08
C ALA A 156 8.60 -3.90 5.70
N PHE A 157 9.76 -3.30 5.44
CA PHE A 157 10.62 -3.54 4.30
C PHE A 157 11.97 -4.02 4.81
N ILE A 158 12.34 -5.25 4.43
CA ILE A 158 13.57 -5.91 4.86
C ILE A 158 14.44 -6.14 3.62
N THR A 159 15.69 -5.67 3.68
CA THR A 159 16.68 -5.86 2.62
C THR A 159 17.79 -6.77 3.10
N LEU A 160 18.09 -7.82 2.33
CA LEU A 160 19.14 -8.80 2.61
C LEU A 160 20.35 -8.63 1.69
N ASP A 161 21.50 -9.09 2.14
CA ASP A 161 22.64 -9.32 1.25
C ASP A 161 22.48 -10.63 0.47
N ALA A 162 22.38 -10.52 -0.85
CA ALA A 162 22.24 -11.67 -1.73
C ALA A 162 23.57 -12.19 -2.30
N SER A 163 24.72 -11.59 -1.95
CA SER A 163 26.01 -11.87 -2.62
C SER A 163 26.43 -13.35 -2.63
N ALA A 164 25.95 -14.15 -1.67
CA ALA A 164 26.16 -15.59 -1.61
C ALA A 164 24.86 -16.40 -1.39
N MET A 165 23.69 -15.77 -1.57
CA MET A 165 22.40 -16.36 -1.21
C MET A 165 21.79 -17.09 -2.41
N THR A 166 21.34 -18.33 -2.21
CA THR A 166 20.55 -19.06 -3.20
C THR A 166 19.06 -18.73 -3.07
N LEU A 167 18.28 -19.05 -4.12
CA LEU A 167 16.81 -18.91 -4.07
C LEU A 167 16.18 -19.73 -2.93
N GLU A 168 16.72 -20.91 -2.65
CA GLU A 168 16.26 -21.80 -1.57
C GLU A 168 16.54 -21.17 -0.19
N GLN A 169 17.74 -20.62 0.01
CA GLN A 169 18.10 -19.92 1.24
C GLN A 169 17.22 -18.67 1.46
N PHE A 170 16.95 -17.90 0.40
CA PHE A 170 16.05 -16.76 0.48
C PHE A 170 14.61 -17.18 0.83
N THR A 171 14.13 -18.27 0.23
CA THR A 171 12.79 -18.80 0.53
C THR A 171 12.70 -19.26 1.98
N GLN A 172 13.70 -20.01 2.45
CA GLN A 172 13.76 -20.45 3.84
C GLN A 172 13.83 -19.27 4.81
N PHE A 173 14.63 -18.24 4.51
CA PHE A 173 14.66 -17.01 5.30
C PHE A 173 13.26 -16.42 5.43
N ALA A 174 12.52 -16.30 4.34
CA ALA A 174 11.19 -15.69 4.38
C ALA A 174 10.20 -16.48 5.24
N GLU A 175 10.29 -17.82 5.21
CA GLU A 175 9.51 -18.70 6.07
C GLU A 175 9.91 -18.56 7.55
N ASP A 176 11.20 -18.54 7.84
CA ASP A 176 11.74 -18.38 9.20
C ASP A 176 11.40 -17.01 9.78
N ALA A 177 11.53 -15.94 9.00
CA ALA A 177 11.15 -14.60 9.40
C ALA A 177 9.65 -14.52 9.72
N LYS A 178 8.80 -15.11 8.87
CA LYS A 178 7.36 -15.19 9.13
C LYS A 178 7.05 -15.97 10.42
N ALA A 179 7.73 -17.11 10.63
CA ALA A 179 7.55 -17.90 11.85
C ALA A 179 8.01 -17.15 13.11
N GLU A 180 9.12 -16.39 13.03
CA GLU A 180 9.60 -15.57 14.14
C GLU A 180 8.61 -14.44 14.45
N MET A 181 8.06 -13.73 13.46
CA MET A 181 7.03 -12.71 13.71
C MET A 181 5.79 -13.30 14.41
N ALA A 182 5.35 -14.49 13.99
CA ALA A 182 4.23 -15.19 14.63
C ALA A 182 4.54 -15.60 16.07
N LYS A 183 5.75 -16.09 16.33
CA LYS A 183 6.23 -16.43 17.68
C LYS A 183 6.27 -15.22 18.60
N GLN A 184 6.70 -14.07 18.09
CA GLN A 184 6.73 -12.79 18.82
C GLN A 184 5.34 -12.15 18.93
N LYS A 185 4.32 -12.71 18.28
CA LYS A 185 2.95 -12.18 18.21
C LYS A 185 2.89 -10.76 17.63
N LEU A 186 3.79 -10.45 16.70
CA LEU A 186 3.80 -9.15 16.02
C LEU A 186 2.51 -8.97 15.20
N SER A 187 1.81 -7.86 15.43
CA SER A 187 0.73 -7.39 14.56
C SER A 187 1.30 -6.64 13.37
N TYR A 188 1.11 -7.16 12.15
CA TYR A 188 1.58 -6.54 10.92
C TYR A 188 0.62 -6.81 9.77
N GLU A 189 0.50 -5.86 8.84
CA GLU A 189 -0.29 -6.01 7.62
C GLU A 189 0.52 -6.77 6.56
N TYR A 190 1.74 -6.32 6.32
CA TYR A 190 2.58 -6.83 5.25
C TYR A 190 4.07 -6.64 5.54
N ILE A 191 4.87 -7.66 5.21
CA ILE A 191 6.33 -7.57 5.20
C ILE A 191 6.80 -7.81 3.77
N SER A 192 7.52 -6.84 3.21
CA SER A 192 8.28 -6.98 1.97
C SER A 192 9.70 -7.40 2.30
N LEU A 193 10.20 -8.40 1.57
CA LEU A 193 11.56 -8.89 1.69
C LEU A 193 12.22 -8.84 0.31
N THR A 194 13.35 -8.14 0.22
CA THR A 194 14.19 -8.11 -0.97
C THR A 194 15.59 -8.61 -0.64
N ALA A 195 16.25 -9.21 -1.62
CA ALA A 195 17.66 -9.56 -1.52
C ALA A 195 18.42 -8.90 -2.68
N GLU A 196 19.48 -8.19 -2.33
CA GLU A 196 20.25 -7.37 -3.25
C GLU A 196 21.71 -7.82 -3.32
N VAL A 197 22.22 -7.91 -4.54
CA VAL A 197 23.65 -8.05 -4.81
C VAL A 197 24.22 -6.66 -5.03
N ASN A 198 25.30 -6.34 -4.30
CA ASN A 198 26.05 -5.10 -4.52
C ASN A 198 27.41 -5.46 -5.13
N LYS A 199 27.57 -5.21 -6.43
CA LYS A 199 28.85 -5.36 -7.11
C LYS A 199 29.58 -4.02 -7.06
N LYS A 200 30.89 -4.07 -6.78
CA LYS A 200 31.71 -2.86 -6.65
C LYS A 200 31.65 -2.03 -7.93
N GLY A 201 31.11 -0.81 -7.83
CA GLY A 201 30.98 0.13 -8.94
C GLY A 201 29.67 0.05 -9.73
N GLU A 202 28.72 -0.78 -9.28
CA GLU A 202 27.36 -0.90 -9.84
C GLU A 202 26.33 -0.51 -8.78
N GLU A 203 25.16 -0.08 -9.24
CA GLU A 203 24.00 0.12 -8.36
C GLU A 203 23.54 -1.24 -7.78
N PRO A 204 23.03 -1.30 -6.55
CA PRO A 204 22.46 -2.53 -6.01
C PRO A 204 21.35 -3.07 -6.92
N HIS A 205 21.38 -4.38 -7.17
CA HIS A 205 20.39 -5.06 -8.00
C HIS A 205 19.62 -6.10 -7.19
N VAL A 206 18.29 -5.99 -7.17
CA VAL A 206 17.39 -6.95 -6.52
C VAL A 206 17.38 -8.24 -7.34
N VAL A 207 17.77 -9.35 -6.73
CA VAL A 207 17.78 -10.68 -7.37
C VAL A 207 16.60 -11.55 -6.93
N TYR A 208 16.12 -11.34 -5.70
CA TYR A 208 14.94 -12.02 -5.15
C TYR A 208 14.04 -11.01 -4.45
N ALA A 209 12.74 -11.19 -4.61
CA ALA A 209 11.75 -10.47 -3.81
C ALA A 209 10.60 -11.38 -3.42
N THR A 210 10.06 -11.15 -2.24
CA THR A 210 8.79 -11.69 -1.81
C THR A 210 8.11 -10.70 -0.88
N GLY A 211 6.89 -11.00 -0.51
CA GLY A 211 6.33 -10.45 0.69
C GLY A 211 5.15 -11.27 1.15
N PHE A 212 4.82 -11.10 2.41
CA PHE A 212 3.87 -11.94 3.10
C PHE A 212 3.10 -11.17 4.16
N SER A 213 1.87 -11.59 4.35
CA SER A 213 0.96 -11.20 5.43
C SER A 213 0.81 -12.37 6.41
N PRO A 214 0.23 -12.15 7.60
CA PRO A 214 -0.05 -13.23 8.55
C PRO A 214 -0.90 -14.36 7.93
N ILE A 215 -1.87 -14.00 7.08
CA ILE A 215 -2.85 -14.93 6.49
C ILE A 215 -2.29 -15.81 5.36
N ASP A 216 -1.11 -15.49 4.82
CA ASP A 216 -0.55 -16.24 3.69
C ASP A 216 -0.11 -17.66 4.06
N LYS A 217 -0.64 -18.67 3.40
CA LYS A 217 -0.28 -20.08 3.69
C LYS A 217 1.05 -20.52 3.10
N LYS A 218 1.55 -19.81 2.08
CA LYS A 218 2.77 -20.14 1.34
C LYS A 218 3.48 -18.87 0.92
N ILE A 219 4.80 -18.85 1.04
CA ILE A 219 5.63 -17.78 0.51
C ILE A 219 5.78 -17.97 -1.01
N LYS A 220 5.63 -16.87 -1.76
CA LYS A 220 5.85 -16.85 -3.21
C LYS A 220 7.03 -15.94 -3.52
N VAL A 221 8.13 -16.53 -3.95
CA VAL A 221 9.34 -15.78 -4.29
C VAL A 221 9.36 -15.47 -5.79
N LYS A 222 9.68 -14.22 -6.12
CA LYS A 222 10.02 -13.79 -7.47
C LYS A 222 11.54 -13.71 -7.59
N LYS A 223 12.08 -14.38 -8.60
CA LYS A 223 13.46 -14.25 -9.04
C LYS A 223 13.54 -13.22 -10.17
N PHE A 224 14.54 -12.36 -10.13
CA PHE A 224 14.89 -11.45 -11.20
C PHE A 224 16.14 -11.96 -11.91
N GLU A 225 16.19 -11.77 -13.22
CA GLU A 225 17.40 -12.05 -13.99
C GLU A 225 18.38 -10.89 -13.79
N SER A 226 19.64 -11.25 -13.49
CA SER A 226 20.78 -10.34 -13.42
C SER A 226 21.52 -10.30 -14.75
#